data_AF-A0A6A4D3Z4-F1
#
_entry.id   AF-A0A6A4D3Z4-F1
#
_cell.length_a   1.000
_cell.length_b   1.000
_cell.length_c   1.000
_cell.angle_alpha   90.00
_cell.angle_beta   90.00
_cell.angle_gamma   90.00
#
_symmetry.space_group_name_H-M   'P 1'
#
loop_
_entity.id
_entity.type
_entity.pdbx_description
1 polymer ?
#
loop_
_entity_poly.entity_id
_entity_poly.type
_entity_poly.pdbx_seq_one_letter_code
_entity_poly.pdbx_strand_id
1 'polypeptide(L)' 'AAFKKKKAPKRSHYVDVAYVPPTSNECERFFSAAKLVLSDVRKSLSPAKLEMLLCLQYNRELWDVNTVEQVRARIGSN' A
#
# COMPACT_ATOMS: atom_id res chain seq x y z
N ALA A 1 20.54 -16.06 -46.75
CA ALA A 1 20.92 -15.43 -45.46
C ALA A 1 20.72 -16.44 -44.34
N ALA A 2 21.73 -16.69 -43.50
CA ALA A 2 21.64 -17.67 -42.41
C ALA A 2 20.85 -17.10 -41.22
N PHE A 3 19.73 -17.73 -40.86
CA PHE A 3 18.97 -17.38 -39.65
C PHE A 3 19.76 -17.82 -38.40
N LYS A 4 20.40 -16.86 -37.72
CA LYS A 4 21.01 -17.10 -36.40
C LYS A 4 19.88 -17.37 -35.39
N LYS A 5 19.79 -18.60 -34.88
CA LYS A 5 18.90 -18.94 -33.76
C LYS A 5 19.31 -18.13 -32.53
N LYS A 6 18.47 -17.18 -32.11
CA LYS A 6 18.67 -16.44 -30.86
C LYS A 6 18.48 -17.41 -29.68
N LYS A 7 19.50 -17.55 -28.83
CA LYS A 7 19.37 -18.31 -27.58
C LYS A 7 18.34 -17.62 -26.70
N ALA A 8 17.37 -18.39 -26.19
CA ALA A 8 16.41 -17.89 -25.22
C ALA A 8 17.15 -17.44 -23.94
N PRO A 9 16.80 -16.28 -23.35
CA PRO A 9 17.42 -15.83 -22.12
C PRO A 9 17.12 -16.83 -20.99
N LYS A 10 18.16 -17.20 -20.23
CA LYS A 10 17.98 -18.01 -19.01
C LYS A 10 17.17 -17.17 -18.02
N ARG A 11 16.11 -17.76 -17.44
CA ARG A 11 15.34 -17.11 -16.37
C ARG A 11 16.26 -16.87 -15.16
N SER A 12 16.14 -15.68 -14.56
CA SER A 12 16.83 -15.34 -13.32
C SER A 12 16.35 -16.27 -12.18
N HIS A 13 17.24 -16.56 -11.23
CA HIS A 13 16.86 -17.22 -9.97
C HIS A 13 16.09 -16.29 -9.02
N TYR A 14 16.16 -14.98 -9.25
CA TYR A 14 15.53 -13.97 -8.41
C TYR A 14 14.13 -13.61 -8.93
N VAL A 15 13.24 -13.30 -7.97
CA VAL A 15 11.92 -12.74 -8.26
C VAL A 15 12.08 -11.34 -8.83
N ASP A 16 11.26 -11.01 -9.82
CA ASP A 16 11.21 -9.66 -10.36
C ASP A 16 10.65 -8.69 -9.32
N VAL A 17 11.45 -7.69 -8.96
CA VAL A 17 11.10 -6.64 -7.99
C VAL A 17 10.92 -5.29 -8.67
N ALA A 18 10.68 -5.25 -9.98
CA ALA A 18 10.44 -3.99 -10.71
C ALA A 18 9.25 -3.18 -10.16
N TYR A 19 8.35 -3.81 -9.41
CA TYR A 19 7.24 -3.13 -8.71
C TYR A 19 7.67 -2.40 -7.43
N VAL A 20 8.86 -2.68 -6.90
CA VAL A 20 9.39 -2.01 -5.71
C VAL A 20 10.08 -0.71 -6.15
N PRO A 21 9.64 0.46 -5.63
CA PRO A 21 10.30 1.71 -5.96
C PRO A 21 11.79 1.69 -5.56
N PRO A 22 12.67 2.32 -6.35
CA PRO A 22 14.11 2.36 -6.06
C PRO A 22 14.48 3.25 -4.86
N THR A 23 13.54 4.06 -4.37
CA THR A 23 13.75 5.01 -3.26
C THR A 23 12.61 4.98 -2.25
N SER A 24 12.88 5.44 -1.04
CA SER A 24 11.93 5.51 0.09
C SER A 24 11.08 6.78 0.11
N ASN A 25 11.12 7.60 -0.93
CA ASN A 25 10.48 8.93 -0.95
C ASN A 25 8.97 8.88 -0.67
N GLU A 26 8.26 7.89 -1.19
CA GLU A 26 6.82 7.71 -0.94
C GLU A 26 6.55 7.37 0.53
N CYS A 27 7.32 6.44 1.10
CA CYS A 27 7.26 6.08 2.50
C CYS A 27 7.57 7.29 3.42
N GLU A 28 8.63 8.03 3.12
CA GLU A 28 9.03 9.22 3.90
C GLU A 28 7.95 10.31 3.88
N ARG A 29 7.36 10.59 2.71
CA ARG A 29 6.25 11.54 2.59
C ARG A 29 5.04 11.08 3.40
N PHE A 30 4.72 9.78 3.33
CA PHE A 30 3.62 9.20 4.08
C PHE A 30 3.83 9.31 5.60
N PHE A 31 5.00 8.90 6.11
CA PHE A 31 5.28 8.96 7.54
C PHE A 31 5.49 10.39 8.07
N SER A 32 5.91 11.33 7.21
CA SER A 32 5.91 12.75 7.55
C SER A 32 4.50 13.29 7.78
N ALA A 33 3.53 12.91 6.94
CA ALA A 33 2.13 13.24 7.15
C ALA A 33 1.55 12.54 8.40
N ALA A 34 1.90 11.28 8.62
CA ALA A 34 1.50 10.55 9.83
C ALA A 34 1.97 11.24 11.12
N LYS A 35 3.22 11.72 11.15
CA LYS A 35 3.78 12.48 12.27
C LYS A 35 2.95 13.73 12.57
N LEU A 36 2.60 14.51 11.53
CA LEU A 36 1.77 15.71 11.67
C LEU A 36 0.40 15.39 12.28
N VAL A 37 -0.24 14.29 11.84
CA VAL A 37 -1.53 13.85 12.38
C VAL A 37 -1.42 13.47 13.84
N LEU A 38 -0.36 12.74 14.22
CA LEU A 38 -0.14 12.27 15.58
C LEU A 38 0.19 13.41 16.57
N SER A 39 1.05 14.36 16.18
CA SER A 39 1.56 15.39 17.08
C SER A 39 0.72 16.66 17.12
N ASP A 40 0.31 17.16 15.95
CA ASP A 40 -0.16 18.55 15.83
C ASP A 40 -1.67 18.61 15.66
N VAL A 41 -2.23 17.75 14.80
CA VAL A 41 -3.65 17.82 14.40
C VAL A 41 -4.57 17.00 15.30
N ARG A 42 -4.13 15.83 15.81
CA ARG A 42 -4.97 14.93 16.64
C ARG A 42 -4.23 14.37 17.85
N LYS A 43 -3.92 15.24 18.82
CA LYS A 43 -3.18 14.92 20.06
C LYS A 43 -3.76 13.82 20.94
N SER A 44 -5.03 13.43 20.76
CA SER A 44 -5.70 12.37 21.53
C SER A 44 -5.90 11.06 20.73
N LEU A 45 -5.30 10.96 19.54
CA LEU A 45 -5.41 9.76 18.72
C LEU A 45 -4.48 8.66 19.28
N SER A 46 -5.04 7.50 19.60
CA SER A 46 -4.21 6.35 20.01
C SER A 46 -3.38 5.81 18.83
N PRO A 47 -2.19 5.24 19.07
CA PRO A 47 -1.36 4.67 18.01
C PRO A 47 -2.09 3.65 17.12
N ALA A 48 -2.88 2.76 17.73
CA ALA A 48 -3.68 1.78 16.98
C ALA A 48 -4.72 2.43 16.04
N LYS A 49 -5.37 3.52 16.48
CA LYS A 49 -6.33 4.24 15.62
C LYS A 49 -5.61 4.99 14.51
N LEU A 50 -4.42 5.53 14.78
CA LEU A 50 -3.58 6.15 13.76
C LEU A 50 -3.23 5.12 12.67
N GLU A 51 -2.74 3.94 13.04
CA GLU A 51 -2.41 2.87 12.08
C GLU A 51 -3.60 2.50 11.20
N MET A 52 -4.79 2.32 11.79
CA MET A 52 -6.01 2.03 11.04
C MET A 52 -6.34 3.14 10.02
N LEU A 53 -6.29 4.41 10.44
CA LEU A 53 -6.58 5.54 9.55
C LEU A 53 -5.55 5.65 8.43
N LEU A 54 -4.27 5.47 8.74
CA LEU A 54 -3.18 5.51 7.77
C LEU A 54 -3.30 4.39 6.74
N CYS A 55 -3.62 3.16 7.17
CA CYS A 55 -3.86 2.03 6.29
C CYS A 55 -5.01 2.30 5.32
N LEU A 56 -6.15 2.79 5.83
CA LEU A 56 -7.31 3.13 5.01
C LEU A 56 -6.99 4.27 4.03
N GLN A 57 -6.31 5.32 4.49
CA GLN A 57 -5.99 6.47 3.65
C GLN A 57 -4.98 6.12 2.53
N TYR A 58 -3.96 5.31 2.83
CA TYR A 58 -2.98 4.88 1.82
C TYR A 58 -3.63 4.02 0.75
N ASN A 59 -4.53 3.12 1.16
CA ASN A 59 -5.22 2.19 0.28
C ASN A 59 -6.57 2.73 -0.22
N ARG A 60 -6.74 4.05 -0.33
CA ARG A 60 -8.03 4.67 -0.67
C ARG A 60 -8.63 4.19 -1.98
N GLU A 61 -7.81 3.73 -2.92
CA GLU A 61 -8.26 3.18 -4.20
C GLU A 61 -8.79 1.74 -4.10
N LEU A 62 -8.49 1.04 -3.00
CA LEU A 62 -8.89 -0.35 -2.77
C LEU A 62 -10.25 -0.49 -2.07
N TRP A 63 -10.88 0.61 -1.66
CA TRP A 63 -12.17 0.57 -0.99
C TRP A 63 -13.04 1.77 -1.36
N ASP A 64 -14.34 1.54 -1.34
CA ASP A 64 -15.36 2.55 -1.57
C ASP A 64 -16.50 2.38 -0.57
N VAL A 65 -17.57 3.15 -0.74
CA VAL A 65 -18.76 3.09 0.11
C VAL A 65 -19.42 1.70 0.07
N ASN A 66 -19.37 1.00 -1.06
CA ASN A 66 -19.95 -0.32 -1.20
C ASN A 66 -19.17 -1.37 -0.40
N THR A 67 -17.83 -1.33 -0.46
CA THR A 67 -16.97 -2.21 0.35
C THR A 67 -17.22 -2.00 1.84
N VAL A 68 -17.38 -0.75 2.28
CA VAL A 68 -17.67 -0.41 3.68
C VAL A 68 -19.04 -0.96 4.10
N GLU A 69 -20.07 -0.78 3.27
CA GLU A 69 -21.42 -1.28 3.59
C GLU A 69 -21.45 -2.81 3.65
N GLN A 70 -20.74 -3.51 2.76
CA GLN A 70 -20.62 -4.98 2.82
C GLN A 70 -19.98 -5.44 4.14
N VAL A 71 -18.91 -4.77 4.58
CA VAL A 71 -18.25 -5.10 5.86
C VAL A 71 -19.18 -4.80 7.03
N ARG A 72 -19.86 -3.66 7.03
CA ARG A 72 -20.85 -3.30 8.05
C ARG A 72 -21.97 -4.33 8.15
N ALA A 73 -22.55 -4.75 7.02
CA ALA A 73 -23.61 -5.74 6.97
C ALA A 73 -23.15 -7.10 7.54
N ARG A 74 -21.92 -7.52 7.23
CA ARG A 74 -21.32 -8.74 7.80
C ARG A 74 -21.14 -8.64 9.32
N ILE A 75 -20.66 -7.50 9.83
CA ILE A 75 -20.45 -7.29 11.27
C ILE A 75 -21.79 -7.25 12.02
N GLY A 76 -22.81 -6.60 11.47
CA GLY A 76 -24.13 -6.50 12.10
C GLY A 76 -25.00 -7.75 11.98
N SER A 77 -24.57 -8.76 11.22
CA SER A 77 -25.26 -10.06 11.07
C SER A 77 -24.77 -11.13 12.06
N ASN A 78 -23.75 -10.82 12.87
CA ASN A 78 -23.24 -11.64 13.97
C ASN A 78 -23.76 -11.11 15.32
#